data_AF-A0AAV3T3Y8-F1
#
_entry.id   AF-A0AAV3T3Y8-F1
#
_cell.length_a   1.000
_cell.length_b   1.000
_cell.length_c   1.000
_cell.angle_alpha   90.00
_cell.angle_beta   90.00
_cell.angle_gamma   90.00
#
_symmetry.space_group_name_H-M   'P 1'
#
loop_
_entity.id
_entity.type
_entity.pdbx_description
1 polymer ?
#
loop_
_entity_poly.entity_id
_entity_poly.type
_entity_poly.pdbx_seq_one_letter_code
_entity_poly.pdbx_strand_id
1 'polypeptide(L)'
;MTDTHVPDDADAASCPHCERAFPTETIRDLHVGRSHHDAMNDAERDAYEDAYRADADDLRLFQYKALGALVLVYFFFLMTYAVVA
;
A
#
# COMPACT_ATOMS: atom_id res chain seq x y z
N MET A 1 -20.57 8.82 16.42
CA MET A 1 -20.00 7.47 16.61
C MET A 1 -20.33 6.72 15.35
N THR A 2 -19.36 6.57 14.45
CA THR A 2 -19.58 5.86 13.17
C THR A 2 -19.23 4.40 13.42
N ASP A 3 -20.25 3.58 13.66
CA ASP A 3 -20.11 2.13 13.73
C ASP A 3 -19.63 1.64 12.36
N THR A 4 -18.36 1.24 12.31
CA THR A 4 -17.77 0.64 11.13
C THR A 4 -18.17 -0.83 11.16
N HIS A 5 -19.28 -1.15 10.48
CA HIS A 5 -19.76 -2.51 10.35
C HIS A 5 -18.83 -3.29 9.43
N VAL A 6 -17.93 -4.08 10.01
CA VAL A 6 -17.16 -5.08 9.26
C VAL A 6 -18.09 -6.28 9.05
N PRO A 7 -18.28 -6.79 7.82
CA PRO A 7 -18.98 -8.04 7.59
C PRO A 7 -18.23 -9.20 8.26
N ASP A 8 -18.91 -10.03 9.05
CA ASP A 8 -18.31 -11.17 9.77
C ASP A 8 -17.70 -12.24 8.82
N ASP A 9 -18.00 -12.16 7.53
CA ASP A 9 -17.66 -13.12 6.47
C ASP A 9 -16.55 -12.60 5.52
N ALA A 10 -15.91 -11.47 5.85
CA ALA A 10 -14.63 -11.12 5.23
C ALA A 10 -13.56 -12.00 5.87
N ASP A 11 -12.73 -12.68 5.09
CA ASP A 11 -11.61 -13.52 5.55
C ASP A 11 -10.72 -12.73 6.52
N ALA A 12 -11.11 -12.73 7.79
CA ALA A 12 -10.53 -11.88 8.80
C ALA A 12 -9.20 -12.49 9.18
N ALA A 13 -8.14 -11.93 8.62
CA ALA A 13 -6.78 -12.34 8.92
C ALA A 13 -6.50 -12.06 10.41
N SER A 14 -6.48 -13.09 11.24
CA SER A 14 -6.21 -12.97 12.67
C SER A 14 -4.70 -12.94 12.92
N CYS A 15 -4.26 -12.05 13.80
CA CYS A 15 -2.86 -12.03 14.23
C CYS A 15 -2.56 -13.24 15.13
N PRO A 16 -1.50 -14.03 14.88
CA PRO A 16 -1.15 -15.19 15.70
C PRO A 16 -0.66 -14.84 17.11
N HIS A 17 -0.29 -13.58 17.37
CA HIS A 17 0.27 -13.14 18.66
C HIS A 17 -0.73 -12.45 19.59
N CYS A 18 -1.75 -11.79 19.02
CA CYS A 18 -2.72 -10.99 19.78
C CYS A 18 -4.18 -11.32 19.44
N GLU A 19 -4.41 -12.27 18.54
CA GLU A 19 -5.72 -12.80 18.12
C GLU A 19 -6.68 -11.72 17.58
N ARG A 20 -6.16 -10.53 17.26
CA ARG A 20 -6.95 -9.44 16.71
C ARG A 20 -7.27 -9.72 15.25
N ALA A 21 -8.55 -9.58 14.89
CA ALA A 21 -9.02 -9.66 13.52
C ALA A 21 -8.64 -8.41 12.72
N PHE A 22 -8.08 -8.61 11.54
CA PHE A 22 -7.76 -7.55 10.58
C PHE A 22 -8.53 -7.76 9.27
N PRO A 23 -8.85 -6.66 8.55
CA PRO A 23 -9.62 -6.74 7.32
C PRO A 23 -8.86 -7.36 6.14
N THR A 24 -7.53 -7.40 6.18
CA THR A 24 -6.68 -8.02 5.15
C THR A 24 -5.42 -8.62 5.78
N GLU A 25 -4.86 -9.63 5.10
CA GLU A 25 -3.58 -10.25 5.48
C GLU A 25 -2.42 -9.23 5.47
N THR A 26 -2.39 -8.33 4.50
CA THR A 26 -1.38 -7.25 4.41
C THR A 26 -1.37 -6.38 5.66
N ILE A 27 -2.54 -6.01 6.20
CA ILE A 27 -2.64 -5.19 7.41
C ILE A 27 -2.26 -6.00 8.66
N ARG A 28 -2.62 -7.29 8.72
CA ARG A 28 -2.17 -8.21 9.77
C ARG A 28 -0.64 -8.28 9.79
N ASP A 29 -0.01 -8.51 8.64
CA ASP A 29 1.44 -8.71 8.54
C ASP A 29 2.19 -7.40 8.87
N LEU A 30 1.65 -6.25 8.46
CA LEU A 30 2.15 -4.93 8.85
C LEU A 30 2.07 -4.70 10.37
N HIS A 31 1.01 -5.22 11.02
CA HIS A 31 0.84 -5.15 12.47
C HIS A 31 1.84 -6.04 13.20
N VAL A 32 2.02 -7.28 12.75
CA VAL A 32 3.00 -8.22 13.32
C VAL A 32 4.40 -7.59 13.26
N GLY A 33 4.80 -7.03 12.11
CA GLY A 33 6.06 -6.30 11.93
C GLY A 33 6.28 -5.11 12.87
N ARG A 34 5.21 -4.38 13.22
CA ARG A 34 5.30 -3.14 14.04
C ARG A 34 5.11 -3.37 15.53
N SER A 35 4.31 -4.35 15.93
CA SER A 35 3.89 -4.57 17.33
C SER A 35 4.46 -5.85 17.93
N HIS A 36 4.89 -6.81 17.11
CA HIS A 36 5.42 -8.11 17.53
C HIS A 36 6.80 -8.39 16.93
N HIS A 37 7.58 -7.34 16.61
CA HIS A 37 8.89 -7.46 15.98
C HIS A 37 9.85 -8.42 16.73
N ASP A 38 9.77 -8.45 18.06
CA ASP A 38 10.66 -9.26 18.90
C ASP A 38 10.23 -10.74 19.01
N ALA A 39 8.98 -11.06 18.65
CA ALA A 39 8.43 -12.41 18.66
C ALA A 39 8.25 -13.01 17.26
N MET A 40 8.69 -12.28 16.22
CA MET A 40 8.54 -12.70 14.83
C MET A 40 9.47 -13.85 14.46
N ASN A 41 8.92 -14.81 13.73
CA ASN A 41 9.69 -15.82 13.00
C ASN A 41 10.11 -15.30 11.60
N ASP A 42 11.04 -16.01 10.95
CA ASP A 42 11.58 -15.60 9.65
C ASP A 42 10.50 -15.57 8.54
N ALA A 43 9.50 -16.46 8.58
CA ALA A 43 8.40 -16.45 7.62
C ALA A 43 7.46 -15.25 7.80
N GLU A 44 7.22 -14.81 9.03
CA GLU A 44 6.49 -13.57 9.32
C GLU A 44 7.26 -12.34 8.86
N ARG A 45 8.60 -12.39 8.89
CA ARG A 45 9.46 -11.31 8.38
C ARG A 45 9.38 -11.19 6.87
N ASP A 46 9.42 -12.31 6.15
CA ASP A 46 9.23 -12.32 4.70
C ASP A 46 7.83 -11.81 4.32
N ALA A 47 6.78 -12.24 5.03
CA ALA A 47 5.41 -11.77 4.81
C ALA A 47 5.27 -10.26 5.04
N TYR A 48 5.94 -9.72 6.07
CA TYR A 48 5.98 -8.27 6.32
C TYR A 48 6.68 -7.51 5.18
N GLU A 49 7.82 -8.01 4.70
CA GLU A 49 8.55 -7.36 3.60
C GLU A 49 7.75 -7.36 2.30
N ASP A 50 7.06 -8.46 1.99
CA ASP A 50 6.24 -8.56 0.79
C ASP A 50 4.99 -7.67 0.87
N ALA A 51 4.33 -7.62 2.04
CA ALA A 51 3.25 -6.68 2.31
C ALA A 51 3.72 -5.22 2.15
N TYR A 52 4.91 -4.90 2.65
CA TYR A 52 5.50 -3.56 2.54
C TYR A 52 5.85 -3.20 1.08
N ARG A 53 6.36 -4.15 0.30
CA ARG A 53 6.64 -3.96 -1.14
C ARG A 53 5.35 -3.77 -1.94
N ALA A 54 4.31 -4.54 -1.63
CA ALA A 54 3.00 -4.38 -2.27
C ALA A 54 2.38 -3.00 -2.01
N ASP A 55 2.44 -2.52 -0.76
CA ASP A 55 2.02 -1.14 -0.41
C ASP A 55 2.83 -0.08 -1.17
N ALA A 56 4.16 -0.29 -1.31
CA ALA A 56 5.03 0.65 -1.99
C ALA A 56 4.76 0.74 -3.51
N ASP A 57 4.35 -0.36 -4.14
CA ASP A 57 4.12 -0.38 -5.58
C ASP A 57 2.84 0.37 -6.00
N ASP A 58 1.80 0.38 -5.15
CA ASP A 58 0.59 1.18 -5.42
C ASP A 58 0.86 2.70 -5.33
N LEU A 59 1.65 3.13 -4.33
CA LEU A 59 2.09 4.53 -4.22
C LEU A 59 3.01 4.96 -5.38
N ARG A 60 3.90 4.07 -5.83
CA ARG A 60 4.80 4.35 -6.96
C ARG A 60 4.04 4.53 -8.26
N LEU A 61 3.00 3.74 -8.49
CA LEU A 61 2.24 3.80 -9.73
C LEU A 61 1.44 5.11 -9.84
N PHE A 62 0.93 5.63 -8.72
CA PHE A 62 0.34 6.97 -8.67
C PHE A 62 1.37 8.07 -8.98
N GLN A 63 2.56 7.99 -8.37
CA GLN A 63 3.63 8.96 -8.61
C GLN A 63 4.11 8.95 -10.07
N TYR A 64 4.29 7.76 -10.67
CA TYR A 64 4.68 7.65 -12.08
C TYR A 64 3.60 8.16 -13.03
N LYS A 65 2.31 7.94 -12.72
CA LYS A 65 1.20 8.53 -13.50
C LYS A 65 1.22 10.06 -13.43
N ALA A 66 1.41 10.63 -12.23
CA ALA A 66 1.49 12.08 -12.06
C ALA A 66 2.70 12.69 -12.78
N LEU A 67 3.87 12.05 -12.67
CA LEU A 67 5.09 12.46 -13.38
C LEU A 67 4.90 12.38 -14.90
N GLY A 68 4.35 11.28 -15.40
CA GLY A 68 4.05 11.10 -16.82
C GLY A 68 3.09 12.16 -17.35
N ALA A 69 2.01 12.46 -16.61
CA ALA A 69 1.08 13.52 -16.98
C ALA A 69 1.77 14.90 -17.04
N LEU A 70 2.62 15.23 -16.06
CA LEU A 70 3.36 16.49 -16.03
C LEU A 70 4.31 16.63 -17.23
N VAL A 71 5.04 15.57 -17.56
CA VAL A 71 5.93 15.54 -18.73
C VAL A 71 5.15 15.77 -20.02
N LEU A 72 4.00 15.10 -20.19
CA LEU A 72 3.14 15.26 -21.37
C LEU A 72 2.60 16.69 -21.49
N VAL A 73 2.13 17.28 -20.40
CA VAL A 73 1.64 18.67 -20.37
C VAL A 73 2.77 19.63 -20.76
N TYR A 74 3.95 19.49 -20.16
CA TYR A 74 5.09 20.34 -20.47
C TYR A 74 5.52 20.20 -21.94
N PHE A 75 5.59 18.98 -22.46
CA PHE A 75 5.93 18.72 -23.86
C PHE A 75 4.90 19.33 -24.82
N PHE A 76 3.61 19.23 -24.48
CA PHE A 76 2.54 19.88 -25.23
C PHE A 76 2.73 21.41 -25.26
N PHE A 77 3.04 22.05 -24.13
CA PHE A 77 3.38 23.47 -24.08
C PHE A 77 4.61 23.84 -24.91
N LEU A 78 5.65 23.00 -24.90
CA LEU A 78 6.82 23.22 -25.74
C LEU A 78 6.50 23.12 -27.23
N MET A 79 5.69 22.13 -27.62
CA MET A 79 5.24 21.97 -29.00
C MET A 79 4.39 23.15 -29.47
N THR A 80 3.44 23.61 -28.67
CA THR A 80 2.64 24.80 -29.02
C THR A 80 3.50 26.05 -29.12
N TYR A 81 4.45 26.24 -28.19
CA TYR A 81 5.41 27.33 -28.27
C TYR A 81 6.25 27.26 -29.55
N ALA A 82 6.80 26.09 -29.90
CA ALA A 82 7.63 25.92 -31.09
C ALA A 82 6.88 26.10 -32.42
N VAL A 83 5.56 25.86 -32.44
CA VAL A 83 4.72 26.09 -33.61
C VAL A 83 4.32 27.57 -33.74
N VAL A 84 4.18 28.28 -32.62
CA VAL A 84 3.77 29.69 -32.59
C VAL A 84 4.97 30.64 -32.72
N ALA A 85 6.14 30.27 -32.19
CA ALA A 85 7.38 31.03 -32.24
C ALA A 85 8.11 30.87 -33.58
#